data_AF-A0A9P0H919-F1
#
_entry.id   AF-A0A9P0H919-F1
#
_cell.length_a   1.000
_cell.length_b   1.000
_cell.length_c   1.000
_cell.angle_alpha   90.00
_cell.angle_beta   90.00
_cell.angle_gamma   90.00
#
_symmetry.space_group_name_H-M   'P 1'
#
loop_
_entity.id
_entity.type
_entity.pdbx_description
1 polymer ?
#
loop_
_entity_poly.entity_id
_entity_poly.type
_entity_poly.pdbx_seq_one_letter_code
_entity_poly.pdbx_strand_id
1 'polypeptide(L)'
;MSGAVIANSSKKLNKWKPLSQSDLLEGLRVVHLQVFGLWHALNTYRSSSKKSYKLLVYIISTLVVVAPYLVSQILCAFYVKMSLQMAIYLILNTMPTFQAITKMGVFWFHIEEMSILFDLLREDFLTCVPPHKKSRAKEIYRSITKRSNMFCFLAFFANTITVVTWIAMPGFDTNLKGTGRKKVIAGWYPVPYSETPYYEVVLTYESFLMVWFGLSLCPYECFLVQLMSGLCAHFSVLNHHLATLTKEDIFGRFGPENRRDGNAVLNEELKKIFDDYNKLLR
;
A
#
# COMPACT_ATOMS: atom_id res chain seq x y z
N MET A 1 5.71 -23.99 22.36
CA MET A 1 5.39 -22.79 23.16
C MET A 1 5.02 -21.54 22.32
N SER A 2 4.98 -21.58 20.98
CA SER A 2 4.71 -20.39 20.14
C SER A 2 3.21 -20.09 19.87
N GLY A 3 2.30 -21.06 20.06
CA GLY A 3 0.87 -20.89 19.75
C GLY A 3 0.03 -20.17 20.82
N ALA A 4 0.48 -20.15 22.08
CA ALA A 4 -0.33 -19.63 23.20
C ALA A 4 -0.23 -18.10 23.36
N VAL A 5 0.83 -17.47 22.84
CA VAL A 5 1.01 -16.01 22.90
C VAL A 5 0.14 -15.31 21.85
N ILE A 6 -0.07 -15.94 20.69
CA ILE A 6 -0.95 -15.40 19.63
C ILE A 6 -2.43 -15.51 20.06
N ALA A 7 -2.81 -16.58 20.75
CA ALA A 7 -4.17 -16.80 21.22
C ALA A 7 -4.61 -15.82 22.35
N ASN A 8 -3.67 -15.28 23.13
CA ASN A 8 -3.98 -14.28 24.15
C ASN A 8 -4.01 -12.83 23.62
N SER A 9 -3.46 -12.58 22.42
CA SER A 9 -3.61 -11.30 21.73
C SER A 9 -5.03 -11.11 21.17
N SER A 10 -5.69 -12.20 20.73
CA SER A 10 -7.03 -12.11 20.12
C SER A 10 -8.16 -11.81 21.13
N LYS A 11 -7.97 -12.08 22.42
CA LYS A 11 -8.98 -11.83 23.47
C LYS A 11 -9.02 -10.38 23.99
N LYS A 12 -8.13 -9.51 23.53
CA LYS A 12 -8.11 -8.06 23.82
C LYS A 12 -8.24 -7.21 22.56
N LEU A 13 -9.01 -7.64 21.56
CA LEU A 13 -9.49 -6.70 20.54
C LEU A 13 -10.54 -5.78 21.18
N ASN A 14 -10.07 -4.75 21.89
CA ASN A 14 -10.77 -3.47 21.90
C ASN A 14 -11.16 -3.19 20.45
N LYS A 15 -12.45 -3.06 20.16
CA LYS A 15 -12.94 -2.71 18.82
C LYS A 15 -12.12 -1.53 18.31
N TRP A 16 -11.32 -1.78 17.27
CA TRP A 16 -10.46 -0.76 16.69
C TRP A 16 -11.38 0.29 16.11
N LYS A 17 -11.27 1.53 16.59
CA LYS A 17 -12.12 2.60 16.07
C LYS A 17 -11.86 2.73 14.56
N PRO A 18 -12.91 2.89 13.73
CA PRO A 18 -12.72 3.22 12.33
C PRO A 18 -11.90 4.52 12.25
N LEU A 19 -11.00 4.58 11.29
CA LEU A 19 -10.17 5.76 11.05
C LEU A 19 -10.95 6.76 10.22
N SER A 20 -11.07 7.97 10.73
CA SER A 20 -11.46 9.14 9.94
C SER A 20 -10.21 9.77 9.30
N GLN A 21 -10.40 10.55 8.23
CA GLN A 21 -9.31 11.34 7.65
C GLN A 21 -8.73 12.35 8.64
N SER A 22 -9.54 12.81 9.60
CA SER A 22 -9.11 13.70 10.68
C SER A 22 -8.14 13.06 11.66
N ASP A 23 -8.14 11.72 11.75
CA ASP A 23 -7.32 10.98 12.72
C ASP A 23 -5.94 10.63 12.14
N LEU A 24 -5.74 10.90 10.85
CA LEU A 24 -4.51 10.60 10.14
C LEU A 24 -3.43 11.65 10.43
N LEU A 25 -2.18 11.24 10.25
CA LEU A 25 -1.02 12.14 10.29
C LEU A 25 -1.30 13.41 9.46
N GLU A 26 -0.98 14.56 10.05
CA GLU A 26 -1.20 15.87 9.43
C GLU A 26 -0.64 15.92 8.01
N GLY A 27 -1.49 16.27 7.05
CA GLY A 27 -1.14 16.38 5.64
C GLY A 27 -1.08 15.06 4.85
N LEU A 28 -1.30 13.89 5.46
CA LEU A 28 -1.38 12.61 4.75
C LEU A 28 -2.64 12.53 3.87
N ARG A 29 -2.50 12.08 2.61
CA ARG A 29 -3.62 11.91 1.68
C ARG A 29 -3.79 10.45 1.30
N VAL A 30 -4.97 9.90 1.58
CA VAL A 30 -5.31 8.48 1.35
C VAL A 30 -6.26 8.25 0.18
N VAL A 31 -6.39 9.24 -0.72
CA VAL A 31 -7.34 9.22 -1.86
C VAL A 31 -7.16 7.97 -2.72
N HIS A 32 -5.93 7.55 -2.98
CA HIS A 32 -5.68 6.33 -3.77
C HIS A 32 -6.20 5.06 -3.06
N LEU A 33 -6.07 4.96 -1.74
CA LEU A 33 -6.65 3.84 -0.98
C LEU A 33 -8.18 3.85 -1.03
N GLN A 34 -8.79 5.04 -1.11
CA GLN A 34 -10.25 5.19 -1.22
C GLN A 34 -10.76 4.78 -2.59
N VAL A 35 -10.11 5.24 -3.66
CA VAL A 35 -10.49 4.92 -5.05
C VAL A 35 -10.47 3.41 -5.30
N PHE A 36 -9.46 2.70 -4.79
CA PHE A 36 -9.33 1.25 -4.95
C PHE A 36 -10.03 0.44 -3.85
N GLY A 37 -10.79 1.09 -2.97
CA GLY A 37 -11.59 0.41 -1.93
C GLY A 37 -10.80 -0.18 -0.75
N LEU A 38 -9.45 -0.09 -0.76
CA LEU A 38 -8.59 -0.57 0.34
C LEU A 38 -8.91 0.13 1.66
N TRP A 39 -9.13 1.44 1.62
CA TRP A 39 -9.53 2.24 2.79
C TRP A 39 -10.81 1.70 3.43
N HIS A 40 -11.81 1.41 2.60
CA HIS A 40 -13.09 0.90 3.08
C HIS A 40 -12.95 -0.53 3.61
N ALA A 41 -12.12 -1.37 2.99
CA ALA A 41 -11.86 -2.73 3.45
C ALA A 41 -11.23 -2.75 4.84
N LEU A 42 -10.19 -1.93 5.06
CA LEU A 42 -9.53 -1.79 6.37
C LEU A 42 -10.51 -1.28 7.43
N ASN A 43 -11.26 -0.21 7.14
CA ASN A 43 -12.22 0.34 8.10
C ASN A 43 -13.39 -0.60 8.41
N THR A 44 -13.85 -1.39 7.43
CA THR A 44 -14.87 -2.42 7.65
C THR A 44 -14.33 -3.52 8.57
N TYR A 45 -13.10 -3.98 8.33
CA TYR A 45 -12.47 -4.97 9.19
C TYR A 45 -12.28 -4.44 10.62
N ARG A 46 -11.83 -3.21 10.79
CA ARG A 46 -11.65 -2.59 12.13
C ARG A 46 -12.95 -2.46 12.93
N SER A 47 -14.04 -2.06 12.28
CA SER A 47 -15.34 -1.83 12.93
C SER A 47 -16.10 -3.12 13.25
N SER A 48 -16.04 -4.11 12.36
CA SER A 48 -16.85 -5.33 12.44
C SER A 48 -16.07 -6.60 12.77
N SER A 49 -14.73 -6.56 12.72
CA SER A 49 -13.81 -7.71 12.75
C SER A 49 -14.11 -8.77 11.68
N LYS A 50 -14.92 -8.42 10.67
CA LYS A 50 -15.27 -9.28 9.54
C LYS A 50 -14.58 -8.76 8.27
N LYS A 51 -14.12 -9.68 7.44
CA LYS A 51 -13.53 -9.32 6.13
C LYS A 51 -14.61 -8.69 5.24
N SER A 52 -14.24 -7.63 4.52
CA SER A 52 -15.19 -6.89 3.70
C SER A 52 -15.64 -7.72 2.49
N TYR A 53 -16.95 -7.97 2.37
CA TYR A 53 -17.52 -8.66 1.21
C TYR A 53 -17.18 -7.96 -0.12
N LYS A 54 -17.12 -6.62 -0.12
CA LYS A 54 -16.75 -5.84 -1.31
C LYS A 54 -15.35 -6.16 -1.81
N LEU A 55 -14.38 -6.34 -0.90
CA LEU A 55 -13.01 -6.70 -1.26
C LEU A 55 -12.95 -8.14 -1.77
N LEU A 56 -13.74 -9.07 -1.21
CA LEU A 56 -13.84 -10.43 -1.75
C LEU A 56 -14.40 -10.44 -3.17
N VAL A 57 -15.49 -9.71 -3.41
CA VAL A 57 -16.07 -9.58 -4.76
C VAL A 57 -15.05 -9.01 -5.73
N TYR A 58 -14.29 -8.00 -5.33
CA TYR A 58 -13.23 -7.41 -6.15
C TYR A 58 -12.09 -8.40 -6.48
N ILE A 59 -11.68 -9.24 -5.53
CA ILE A 59 -10.67 -10.29 -5.75
C ILE A 59 -11.21 -11.36 -6.70
N ILE A 60 -12.44 -11.84 -6.47
CA ILE A 60 -13.08 -12.84 -7.32
C ILE A 60 -13.30 -12.29 -8.73
N SER A 61 -13.78 -11.04 -8.87
CA SER A 61 -13.95 -10.42 -10.18
C SER A 61 -12.62 -10.28 -10.91
N THR A 62 -11.55 -9.92 -10.20
CA THR A 62 -10.20 -9.91 -10.78
C THR A 62 -9.80 -11.30 -11.24
N LEU A 63 -9.97 -12.35 -10.43
CA LEU A 63 -9.63 -13.72 -10.85
C LEU A 63 -10.44 -14.18 -12.08
N VAL A 64 -11.74 -13.89 -12.13
CA VAL A 64 -12.62 -14.26 -13.25
C VAL A 64 -12.22 -13.56 -14.55
N VAL A 65 -11.94 -12.25 -14.48
CA VAL A 65 -11.49 -11.45 -15.64
C VAL A 65 -10.18 -11.99 -16.22
N VAL A 66 -9.35 -12.61 -15.38
CA VAL A 66 -7.93 -12.88 -15.65
C VAL A 66 -7.66 -14.32 -15.99
N ALA A 67 -8.47 -15.22 -15.44
CA ALA A 67 -8.37 -16.65 -15.71
C ALA A 67 -8.29 -16.96 -17.23
N PRO A 68 -9.08 -16.33 -18.13
CA PRO A 68 -8.96 -16.59 -19.56
C PRO A 68 -7.57 -16.24 -20.12
N TYR A 69 -7.00 -15.11 -19.72
CA TYR A 69 -5.67 -14.70 -20.12
C TYR A 69 -4.59 -15.67 -19.61
N LEU A 70 -4.61 -16.01 -18.32
CA LEU A 70 -3.61 -16.91 -17.73
C LEU A 70 -3.70 -18.33 -18.31
N VAL A 71 -4.90 -18.88 -18.45
CA VAL A 71 -5.11 -20.18 -19.07
C VAL A 71 -4.59 -20.18 -20.50
N SER A 72 -4.87 -19.12 -21.27
CA SER A 72 -4.38 -19.03 -22.65
C SER A 72 -2.85 -18.94 -22.72
N GLN A 73 -2.19 -18.22 -21.79
CA GLN A 73 -0.73 -18.17 -21.73
C GLN A 73 -0.12 -19.52 -21.32
N ILE A 74 -0.72 -20.23 -20.35
CA ILE A 74 -0.27 -21.57 -19.95
C ILE A 74 -0.41 -22.54 -21.13
N LEU A 75 -1.55 -22.53 -21.84
CA LEU A 75 -1.77 -23.38 -23.01
C LEU A 75 -0.79 -23.06 -24.14
N CYS A 76 -0.44 -21.79 -24.34
CA CYS A 76 0.57 -21.38 -25.31
C CYS A 76 1.90 -22.13 -25.14
N ALA A 77 2.30 -22.34 -23.89
CA ALA A 77 3.55 -23.03 -23.57
C ALA A 77 3.56 -24.51 -24.02
N PHE A 78 2.38 -25.13 -24.15
CA PHE A 78 2.25 -26.52 -24.59
C PHE A 78 2.00 -26.66 -26.10
N TYR A 79 1.29 -25.71 -26.71
CA TYR A 79 0.86 -25.81 -28.12
C TYR A 79 1.86 -25.21 -29.12
N VAL A 80 2.62 -24.19 -28.73
CA VAL A 80 3.52 -23.46 -29.65
C VAL A 80 4.96 -23.93 -29.43
N LYS A 81 5.68 -24.23 -30.52
CA LYS A 81 7.14 -24.42 -30.47
C LYS A 81 7.78 -23.10 -30.04
N MET A 82 8.06 -22.95 -28.75
CA MET A 82 8.58 -21.71 -28.19
C MET A 82 10.07 -21.55 -28.49
N SER A 83 10.44 -20.42 -29.11
CA SER A 83 11.80 -19.92 -29.03
C SER A 83 12.04 -19.33 -27.63
N LEU A 84 13.31 -19.29 -27.19
CA LEU A 84 13.68 -18.72 -25.89
C LEU A 84 13.18 -17.27 -25.73
N GLN A 85 13.27 -16.47 -26.80
CA GLN A 85 12.82 -15.09 -26.80
C GLN A 85 11.31 -14.96 -26.56
N MET A 86 10.50 -15.83 -27.20
CA MET A 86 9.05 -15.84 -27.01
C MET A 86 8.68 -16.29 -25.59
N ALA A 87 9.39 -17.28 -25.05
CA ALA A 87 9.18 -17.73 -23.67
C ALA A 87 9.47 -16.63 -22.65
N ILE A 88 10.58 -15.89 -22.80
CA ILE A 88 10.92 -14.76 -21.94
C ILE A 88 9.83 -13.70 -21.99
N TYR A 89 9.36 -13.35 -23.19
CA TYR A 89 8.32 -12.35 -23.37
C TYR A 89 6.99 -12.77 -22.70
N LEU A 90 6.58 -14.03 -22.86
CA LEU A 90 5.39 -14.61 -22.23
C LEU A 90 5.46 -14.54 -20.69
N ILE A 91 6.61 -14.91 -20.13
CA ILE A 91 6.84 -14.91 -18.67
C ILE A 91 6.82 -13.47 -18.13
N LEU A 92 7.54 -12.55 -18.78
CA LEU A 92 7.61 -11.15 -18.33
C LEU A 92 6.25 -10.46 -18.38
N ASN A 93 5.43 -10.73 -19.40
CA ASN A 93 4.09 -10.12 -19.52
C ASN A 93 3.06 -10.73 -18.54
N THR A 94 3.22 -12.00 -18.14
CA THR A 94 2.35 -12.61 -17.13
C THR A 94 2.74 -12.23 -15.70
N MET A 95 4.00 -11.86 -15.46
CA MET A 95 4.51 -11.55 -14.12
C MET A 95 3.74 -10.42 -13.39
N PRO A 96 3.40 -9.26 -14.00
CA PRO A 96 2.61 -8.22 -13.33
C PRO A 96 1.22 -8.71 -12.88
N THR A 97 0.60 -9.59 -13.67
CA THR A 97 -0.68 -10.20 -13.32
C THR A 97 -0.56 -11.06 -12.06
N PHE A 98 0.48 -11.90 -11.99
CA PHE A 98 0.77 -12.69 -10.81
C PHE A 98 1.09 -11.82 -9.59
N GLN A 99 1.85 -10.73 -9.76
CA GLN A 99 2.12 -9.78 -8.68
C GLN A 99 0.83 -9.15 -8.13
N ALA A 100 -0.10 -8.77 -9.00
CA ALA A 100 -1.37 -8.17 -8.59
C ALA A 100 -2.21 -9.15 -7.76
N ILE A 101 -2.40 -10.38 -8.27
CA ILE A 101 -3.12 -11.43 -7.55
C ILE A 101 -2.46 -11.75 -6.21
N THR A 102 -1.12 -11.86 -6.19
CA THR A 102 -0.37 -12.16 -4.96
C THR A 102 -0.53 -11.04 -3.94
N LYS A 103 -0.38 -9.77 -4.33
CA LYS A 103 -0.55 -8.62 -3.42
C LYS A 103 -1.98 -8.52 -2.89
N MET A 104 -2.98 -8.71 -3.76
CA MET A 104 -4.40 -8.77 -3.35
C MET A 104 -4.66 -9.89 -2.35
N GLY A 105 -4.12 -11.08 -2.62
CA GLY A 105 -4.24 -12.25 -1.74
C GLY A 105 -3.57 -12.01 -0.39
N VAL A 106 -2.32 -11.57 -0.38
CA VAL A 106 -1.56 -11.22 0.84
C VAL A 106 -2.33 -10.18 1.66
N PHE A 107 -2.83 -9.11 1.02
CA PHE A 107 -3.62 -8.10 1.69
C PHE A 107 -4.91 -8.65 2.30
N TRP A 108 -5.60 -9.57 1.61
CA TRP A 108 -6.81 -10.22 2.11
C TRP A 108 -6.55 -11.19 3.28
N PHE A 109 -5.49 -12.00 3.18
CA PHE A 109 -5.14 -12.96 4.21
C PHE A 109 -4.67 -12.24 5.47
N HIS A 110 -3.81 -11.23 5.31
CA HIS A 110 -3.22 -10.46 6.40
C HIS A 110 -3.95 -9.14 6.69
N ILE A 111 -5.26 -9.05 6.40
CA ILE A 111 -6.00 -7.81 6.62
C ILE A 111 -6.04 -7.40 8.11
N GLU A 112 -5.88 -8.36 9.01
CA GLU A 112 -5.77 -8.12 10.45
C GLU A 112 -4.49 -7.37 10.78
N GLU A 113 -3.35 -7.92 10.38
CA GLU A 113 -2.03 -7.33 10.57
C GLU A 113 -1.91 -5.99 9.83
N MET A 114 -2.44 -5.90 8.62
CA MET A 114 -2.49 -4.64 7.87
C MET A 114 -3.35 -3.60 8.58
N SER A 115 -4.44 -3.99 9.23
CA SER A 115 -5.28 -3.07 10.02
C SER A 115 -4.59 -2.59 11.29
N ILE A 116 -3.72 -3.42 11.89
CA ILE A 116 -2.88 -3.04 13.03
C ILE A 116 -1.81 -2.05 12.56
N LEU A 117 -1.09 -2.38 11.49
CA LEU A 117 -0.08 -1.49 10.90
C LEU A 117 -0.68 -0.16 10.47
N PHE A 118 -1.94 -0.15 10.06
CA PHE A 118 -2.64 1.07 9.70
C PHE A 118 -2.77 2.10 10.84
N ASP A 119 -2.63 1.68 12.10
CA ASP A 119 -2.57 2.62 13.22
C ASP A 119 -1.29 3.46 13.23
N LEU A 120 -0.22 3.05 12.54
CA LEU A 120 0.98 3.87 12.32
C LEU A 120 0.70 5.11 11.47
N LEU A 121 -0.49 5.23 10.88
CA LEU A 121 -0.90 6.43 10.17
C LEU A 121 -1.69 7.39 11.06
N ARG A 122 -1.89 7.09 12.35
CA ARG A 122 -2.61 7.96 13.29
C ARG A 122 -1.74 9.08 13.81
N GLU A 123 -2.34 10.26 13.95
CA GLU A 123 -1.67 11.39 14.61
C GLU A 123 -1.35 11.09 16.08
N ASP A 124 -2.30 10.49 16.80
CA ASP A 124 -2.20 10.18 18.23
C ASP A 124 -1.48 8.84 18.53
N PHE A 125 -0.68 8.32 17.60
CA PHE A 125 0.03 7.06 17.84
C PHE A 125 1.04 7.17 18.99
N LEU A 126 1.78 8.28 19.06
CA LEU A 126 2.72 8.59 20.15
C LEU A 126 2.00 9.31 21.27
N THR A 127 2.12 8.77 22.48
CA THR A 127 1.49 9.32 23.69
C THR A 127 2.44 10.20 24.50
N CYS A 128 3.75 10.04 24.30
CA CYS A 128 4.78 10.75 25.05
C CYS A 128 4.91 12.23 24.67
N VAL A 129 4.34 12.69 23.55
CA VAL A 129 4.57 14.06 23.05
C VAL A 129 3.75 15.08 23.86
N PRO A 130 4.39 15.99 24.61
CA PRO A 130 3.67 16.94 25.44
C PRO A 130 3.03 18.07 24.61
N PRO A 131 1.94 18.70 25.09
CA PRO A 131 1.13 19.65 24.30
C PRO A 131 1.89 20.80 23.63
N HIS A 132 2.87 21.39 24.31
CA HIS A 132 3.70 22.48 23.79
C HIS A 132 4.65 22.06 22.65
N LYS A 133 5.03 20.76 22.57
CA LYS A 133 5.85 20.22 21.47
C LYS A 133 5.00 19.65 20.32
N LYS A 134 3.68 19.56 20.47
CA LYS A 134 2.78 19.06 19.41
C LYS A 134 2.84 19.89 18.13
N SER A 135 2.99 21.21 18.21
CA SER A 135 3.10 22.06 17.01
C SER A 135 4.30 21.67 16.16
N ARG A 136 5.46 21.43 16.78
CA ARG A 136 6.67 21.01 16.07
C ARG A 136 6.56 19.58 15.56
N ALA A 137 5.94 18.69 16.32
CA ALA A 137 5.64 17.33 15.86
C ALA A 137 4.74 17.32 14.62
N LYS A 138 3.69 18.15 14.58
CA LYS A 138 2.81 18.33 13.40
C LYS A 138 3.59 18.82 12.18
N GLU A 139 4.55 19.71 12.35
CA GLU A 139 5.41 20.18 11.26
C GLU A 139 6.29 19.05 10.69
N ILE A 140 6.89 18.24 11.57
CA ILE A 140 7.67 17.06 11.18
C ILE A 140 6.79 16.08 10.41
N TYR A 141 5.63 15.72 10.96
CA TYR A 141 4.64 14.86 10.30
C TYR A 141 4.30 15.40 8.92
N ARG A 142 3.89 16.67 8.82
CA ARG A 142 3.52 17.33 7.57
C ARG A 142 4.65 17.32 6.53
N SER A 143 5.90 17.50 6.94
CA SER A 143 7.04 17.50 6.02
C SER A 143 7.27 16.13 5.39
N ILE A 144 7.14 15.06 6.18
CA ILE A 144 7.36 13.68 5.75
C ILE A 144 6.17 13.16 4.95
N THR A 145 4.93 13.39 5.42
CA THR A 145 3.71 12.96 4.72
C THR A 145 3.55 13.66 3.38
N LYS A 146 3.94 14.94 3.25
CA LYS A 146 3.95 15.63 1.94
C LYS A 146 4.88 14.96 0.94
N ARG A 147 6.09 14.58 1.36
CA ARG A 147 7.04 13.86 0.50
C ARG A 147 6.49 12.49 0.08
N SER A 148 5.89 11.77 1.03
CA SER A 148 5.22 10.49 0.77
C SER A 148 4.07 10.63 -0.24
N ASN A 149 3.19 11.62 -0.06
CA ASN A 149 2.09 11.89 -1.00
C ASN A 149 2.61 12.26 -2.41
N MET A 150 3.68 13.04 -2.49
CA MET A 150 4.31 13.40 -3.76
C MET A 150 4.88 12.16 -4.46
N PHE A 151 5.53 11.26 -3.71
CA PHE A 151 6.01 9.99 -4.24
C PHE A 151 4.86 9.12 -4.76
N CYS A 152 3.79 8.95 -3.98
CA CYS A 152 2.61 8.20 -4.41
C CYS A 152 1.99 8.83 -5.67
N PHE A 153 1.84 10.15 -5.72
CA PHE A 153 1.32 10.84 -6.90
C PHE A 153 2.17 10.60 -8.14
N LEU A 154 3.49 10.73 -8.01
CA LEU A 154 4.43 10.48 -9.11
C LEU A 154 4.38 9.02 -9.57
N ALA A 155 4.29 8.06 -8.64
CA ALA A 155 4.15 6.64 -8.95
C ALA A 155 2.87 6.36 -9.76
N PHE A 156 1.73 6.89 -9.33
CA PHE A 156 0.47 6.76 -10.08
C PHE A 156 0.54 7.43 -11.45
N PHE A 157 1.13 8.62 -11.53
CA PHE A 157 1.27 9.35 -12.78
C PHE A 157 2.15 8.60 -13.79
N ALA A 158 3.34 8.17 -13.36
CA ALA A 158 4.26 7.40 -14.19
C ALA A 158 3.62 6.08 -14.65
N ASN A 159 2.99 5.34 -13.73
CA ASN A 159 2.30 4.10 -14.04
C ASN A 159 1.14 4.30 -15.03
N THR A 160 0.38 5.39 -14.90
CA THR A 160 -0.69 5.74 -15.86
C THR A 160 -0.11 6.00 -17.25
N ILE A 161 1.00 6.75 -17.35
CA ILE A 161 1.70 6.97 -18.63
C ILE A 161 2.15 5.63 -19.23
N THR A 162 2.73 4.75 -18.42
CA THR A 162 3.15 3.42 -18.88
C THR A 162 1.99 2.61 -19.44
N VAL A 163 0.84 2.57 -18.74
CA VAL A 163 -0.37 1.86 -19.19
C VAL A 163 -0.88 2.43 -20.52
N VAL A 164 -1.04 3.76 -20.61
CA VAL A 164 -1.52 4.42 -21.83
C VAL A 164 -0.57 4.19 -22.99
N THR A 165 0.73 4.26 -22.75
CA THR A 165 1.76 4.05 -23.78
C THR A 165 1.72 2.61 -24.30
N TRP A 166 1.57 1.61 -23.41
CA TRP A 166 1.45 0.21 -23.80
C TRP A 166 0.19 -0.07 -24.62
N ILE A 167 -0.94 0.51 -24.25
CA ILE A 167 -2.21 0.37 -24.99
C ILE A 167 -2.10 1.02 -26.37
N ALA A 168 -1.39 2.14 -26.49
CA ALA A 168 -1.25 2.86 -27.76
C ALA A 168 -0.15 2.28 -28.68
N MET A 169 0.80 1.50 -28.13
CA MET A 169 1.94 0.94 -28.88
C MET A 169 1.54 0.18 -30.17
N PRO A 170 0.48 -0.65 -30.20
CA PRO A 170 0.04 -1.31 -31.43
C PRO A 170 -0.33 -0.34 -32.56
N GLY A 171 -0.74 0.90 -32.24
CA GLY A 171 -1.12 1.92 -33.22
C GLY A 171 0.05 2.74 -33.79
N PHE A 172 1.18 2.81 -33.09
CA PHE A 172 2.33 3.63 -33.51
C PHE A 172 3.42 2.86 -34.27
N ASP A 173 3.42 1.53 -34.19
CA ASP A 173 4.48 0.72 -34.80
C ASP A 173 4.25 0.57 -36.32
N THR A 174 4.83 1.53 -37.05
CA THR A 174 4.80 1.73 -38.51
C THR A 174 5.68 0.77 -39.30
N ASN A 175 5.91 -0.47 -38.82
CA ASN A 175 6.50 -1.53 -39.65
C ASN A 175 5.57 -1.91 -40.83
N LEU A 176 5.64 -1.04 -41.83
CA LEU A 176 5.20 -1.10 -43.22
C LEU A 176 5.96 -2.24 -43.92
N LYS A 177 5.59 -3.49 -43.60
CA LYS A 177 5.75 -4.68 -44.46
C LYS A 177 5.11 -5.88 -43.75
N GLY A 178 3.83 -6.12 -44.07
CA GLY A 178 3.10 -7.33 -43.67
C GLY A 178 2.14 -7.11 -42.51
N THR A 179 0.96 -6.57 -42.82
CA THR A 179 -0.43 -6.87 -42.36
C THR A 179 -0.69 -7.79 -41.16
N GLY A 180 0.19 -7.84 -40.17
CA GLY A 180 -0.01 -8.55 -38.92
C GLY A 180 -0.66 -7.62 -37.91
N ARG A 181 -1.93 -7.87 -37.62
CA ARG A 181 -2.63 -7.33 -36.45
C ARG A 181 -1.73 -7.47 -35.21
N LYS A 182 -1.55 -6.38 -34.44
CA LYS A 182 -0.67 -6.34 -33.24
C LYS A 182 -1.49 -6.43 -31.96
N LYS A 183 -0.92 -7.01 -30.92
CA LYS A 183 -1.54 -7.25 -29.61
C LYS A 183 -0.97 -6.28 -28.58
N VAL A 184 -1.71 -6.00 -27.52
CA VAL A 184 -1.27 -5.12 -26.43
C VAL A 184 -0.35 -5.88 -25.48
N ILE A 185 -0.72 -7.10 -25.08
CA ILE A 185 0.05 -7.91 -24.12
C ILE A 185 0.75 -9.08 -24.85
N ALA A 186 0.64 -9.14 -26.18
CA ALA A 186 1.07 -10.24 -27.04
C ALA A 186 0.68 -11.64 -26.51
N GLY A 187 -0.47 -11.73 -25.85
CA GLY A 187 -0.98 -12.98 -25.35
C GLY A 187 -1.37 -13.92 -26.49
N TRP A 188 -1.14 -15.22 -26.34
CA TRP A 188 -1.73 -16.20 -27.25
C TRP A 188 -3.19 -16.48 -26.85
N TYR A 189 -4.06 -16.71 -27.82
CA TYR A 189 -5.46 -17.09 -27.62
C TYR A 189 -5.86 -18.13 -28.67
N PRO A 190 -6.74 -19.09 -28.34
CA PRO A 190 -7.21 -20.13 -29.26
C PRO A 190 -8.30 -19.61 -30.22
N VAL A 191 -8.08 -18.45 -30.84
CA VAL A 191 -9.02 -17.81 -31.80
C VAL A 191 -8.26 -17.28 -33.02
N PRO A 192 -8.88 -17.23 -34.21
CA PRO A 192 -8.24 -16.72 -35.42
C PRO A 192 -8.09 -15.19 -35.34
N TYR A 193 -6.95 -14.74 -34.81
CA TYR A 193 -6.68 -13.31 -34.57
C TYR A 193 -6.60 -12.46 -35.85
N SER A 194 -6.33 -13.11 -37.00
CA SER A 194 -6.30 -12.47 -38.31
C SER A 194 -7.68 -12.01 -38.80
N GLU A 195 -8.78 -12.49 -38.20
CA GLU A 195 -10.14 -12.27 -38.67
C GLU A 195 -10.94 -11.33 -37.76
N THR A 196 -11.72 -10.43 -38.35
CA THR A 196 -12.72 -9.62 -37.62
C THR A 196 -13.92 -10.52 -37.32
N PRO A 197 -14.54 -10.47 -36.13
CA PRO A 197 -14.36 -9.49 -35.04
C PRO A 197 -13.39 -9.89 -33.91
N TYR A 198 -12.69 -11.02 -34.06
CA TYR A 198 -11.88 -11.60 -32.97
C TYR A 198 -10.72 -10.69 -32.54
N TYR A 199 -10.12 -9.98 -33.50
CA TYR A 199 -9.06 -9.00 -33.22
C TYR A 199 -9.52 -7.89 -32.29
N GLU A 200 -10.64 -7.25 -32.62
CA GLU A 200 -11.19 -6.10 -31.91
C GLU A 200 -11.58 -6.49 -30.48
N VAL A 201 -12.13 -7.71 -30.31
CA VAL A 201 -12.46 -8.29 -29.00
C VAL A 201 -11.19 -8.50 -28.16
N VAL A 202 -10.16 -9.14 -28.73
CA VAL A 202 -8.91 -9.39 -28.00
C VAL A 202 -8.18 -8.09 -27.68
N LEU A 203 -8.13 -7.14 -28.62
CA LEU A 203 -7.55 -5.81 -28.41
C LEU A 203 -8.24 -5.09 -27.24
N THR A 204 -9.57 -5.11 -27.21
CA THR A 204 -10.37 -4.48 -26.15
C THR A 204 -10.15 -5.18 -24.80
N TYR A 205 -10.14 -6.51 -24.80
CA TYR A 205 -9.92 -7.32 -23.61
C TYR A 205 -8.53 -7.08 -23.02
N GLU A 206 -7.47 -7.14 -23.83
CA GLU A 206 -6.11 -6.87 -23.37
C GLU A 206 -5.93 -5.42 -22.91
N SER A 207 -6.53 -4.45 -23.60
CA SER A 207 -6.52 -3.05 -23.14
C SER A 207 -7.16 -2.91 -21.76
N PHE A 208 -8.31 -3.57 -21.56
CA PHE A 208 -8.99 -3.58 -20.27
C PHE A 208 -8.14 -4.24 -19.18
N LEU A 209 -7.50 -5.38 -19.47
CA LEU A 209 -6.57 -6.04 -18.55
C LEU A 209 -5.40 -5.14 -18.17
N MET A 210 -4.81 -4.43 -19.13
CA MET A 210 -3.71 -3.50 -18.86
C MET A 210 -4.14 -2.36 -17.95
N VAL A 211 -5.30 -1.75 -18.18
CA VAL A 211 -5.85 -0.73 -17.28
C VAL A 211 -6.13 -1.32 -15.91
N TRP A 212 -6.82 -2.46 -15.85
CA TRP A 212 -7.21 -3.10 -14.60
C TRP A 212 -5.98 -3.43 -13.74
N PHE A 213 -5.00 -4.13 -14.29
CA PHE A 213 -3.83 -4.57 -13.53
C PHE A 213 -2.78 -3.51 -13.33
N GLY A 214 -2.46 -2.77 -14.39
CA GLY A 214 -1.48 -1.71 -14.33
C GLY A 214 -1.84 -0.75 -13.21
N LEU A 215 -3.10 -0.32 -13.16
CA LEU A 215 -3.55 0.60 -12.11
C LEU A 215 -3.74 -0.08 -10.74
N SER A 216 -4.16 -1.34 -10.68
CA SER A 216 -4.41 -2.02 -9.39
C SER A 216 -3.15 -2.41 -8.61
N LEU A 217 -1.97 -2.44 -9.24
CA LEU A 217 -0.70 -2.72 -8.55
C LEU A 217 -0.24 -1.57 -7.65
N CYS A 218 -0.37 -0.34 -8.14
CA CYS A 218 0.18 0.87 -7.51
C CYS A 218 -0.39 1.18 -6.11
N PRO A 219 -1.70 1.00 -5.81
CA PRO A 219 -2.27 1.27 -4.49
C PRO A 219 -1.61 0.48 -3.36
N TYR A 220 -1.26 -0.79 -3.59
CA TYR A 220 -0.63 -1.64 -2.59
C TYR A 220 0.80 -1.19 -2.26
N GLU A 221 1.53 -0.71 -3.27
CA GLU A 221 2.88 -0.16 -3.09
C GLU A 221 2.83 1.19 -2.38
N CYS A 222 1.90 2.06 -2.80
CA CYS A 222 1.68 3.34 -2.14
C CYS A 222 1.25 3.16 -0.68
N PHE A 223 0.42 2.16 -0.39
CA PHE A 223 0.05 1.80 0.98
C PHE A 223 1.28 1.48 1.84
N LEU A 224 2.17 0.62 1.35
CA LEU A 224 3.40 0.27 2.06
C LEU A 224 4.32 1.49 2.25
N VAL A 225 4.47 2.32 1.21
CA VAL A 225 5.26 3.56 1.31
C VAL A 225 4.69 4.51 2.36
N GLN A 226 3.37 4.62 2.45
CA GLN A 226 2.71 5.44 3.47
C GLN A 226 2.94 4.89 4.89
N LEU A 227 2.83 3.57 5.09
CA LEU A 227 3.15 2.93 6.38
C LEU A 227 4.59 3.19 6.80
N MET A 228 5.55 2.99 5.89
CA MET A 228 6.96 3.28 6.16
C MET A 228 7.20 4.77 6.46
N SER A 229 6.50 5.66 5.72
CA SER A 229 6.59 7.09 5.95
C SER A 229 6.04 7.49 7.31
N GLY A 230 4.93 6.89 7.75
CA GLY A 230 4.34 7.10 9.08
C GLY A 230 5.29 6.65 10.18
N LEU A 231 5.87 5.45 10.03
CA LEU A 231 6.90 4.92 10.94
C LEU A 231 8.12 5.85 11.03
N CYS A 232 8.67 6.28 9.89
CA CYS A 232 9.77 7.25 9.85
C CYS A 232 9.40 8.57 10.52
N ALA A 233 8.15 9.03 10.36
CA ALA A 233 7.70 10.26 10.97
C ALA A 233 7.58 10.14 12.49
N HIS A 234 7.07 9.01 13.00
CA HIS A 234 7.05 8.73 14.43
C HIS A 234 8.45 8.68 15.03
N PHE A 235 9.40 7.98 14.39
CA PHE A 235 10.80 7.99 14.84
C PHE A 235 11.44 9.37 14.79
N SER A 236 11.13 10.18 13.77
CA SER A 236 11.65 11.55 13.67
C SER A 236 11.12 12.46 14.78
N VAL A 237 9.84 12.34 15.12
CA VAL A 237 9.23 13.06 16.24
C VAL A 237 9.83 12.61 17.57
N LEU A 238 10.01 11.30 17.76
CA LEU A 238 10.58 10.75 18.99
C LEU A 238 12.04 11.16 19.18
N ASN A 239 12.84 11.13 18.11
CA ASN A 239 14.22 11.61 18.12
C ASN A 239 14.30 13.12 18.42
N HIS A 240 13.40 13.91 17.83
CA HIS A 240 13.30 15.33 18.15
C HIS A 240 12.90 15.57 19.62
N HIS A 241 11.97 14.77 20.14
CA HIS A 241 11.55 14.86 21.53
C HIS A 241 12.68 14.52 22.49
N LEU A 242 13.44 13.46 22.21
CA LEU A 242 14.61 13.05 22.98
C LEU A 242 15.73 14.10 22.93
N ALA A 243 16.03 14.65 21.75
CA ALA A 243 17.07 15.67 21.58
C ALA A 243 16.75 17.00 22.28
N THR A 244 15.46 17.30 22.45
CA THR A 244 14.99 18.51 23.17
C THR A 244 14.68 18.23 24.63
N LEU A 245 14.95 17.03 25.14
CA LEU A 245 14.74 16.70 26.55
C LEU A 245 15.93 17.20 27.37
N THR A 246 15.95 18.50 27.67
CA THR A 246 16.97 19.09 28.54
C THR A 246 16.44 19.24 29.96
N LYS A 247 17.36 19.19 30.93
CA LYS A 247 17.04 19.47 32.34
C LYS A 247 16.46 20.89 32.51
N GLU A 248 16.91 21.83 31.69
CA GLU A 248 16.43 23.22 31.68
C GLU A 248 14.97 23.35 31.24
N ASP A 249 14.54 22.58 30.24
CA ASP A 249 13.13 22.50 29.81
C ASP A 249 12.21 21.97 30.93
N ILE A 250 12.74 21.10 31.79
CA ILE A 250 12.03 20.52 32.93
C ILE A 250 12.04 21.49 34.11
N PHE A 251 13.20 22.06 34.47
CA PHE A 251 13.32 23.01 35.58
C PHE A 251 12.59 24.32 35.31
N GLY A 252 12.52 24.76 34.05
CA GLY A 252 11.68 25.88 33.62
C GLY A 252 10.18 25.65 33.81
N ARG A 253 9.71 24.39 33.86
CA ARG A 253 8.30 24.05 34.13
C ARG A 253 7.93 23.95 35.60
N PHE A 254 8.85 23.47 36.46
CA PHE A 254 8.53 23.16 37.85
C PHE A 254 9.10 24.16 38.86
N GLY A 255 9.83 25.18 38.39
CA GLY A 255 10.44 26.20 39.26
C GLY A 255 11.65 25.69 40.05
N PRO A 256 12.43 26.60 40.65
CA PRO A 256 13.69 26.27 41.32
C PRO A 256 13.52 25.45 42.62
N GLU A 257 12.35 25.51 43.27
CA GLU A 257 12.08 24.78 44.52
C GLU A 257 11.96 23.26 44.32
N ASN A 258 11.66 22.79 43.10
CA ASN A 258 11.38 21.38 42.84
C ASN A 258 12.56 20.60 42.22
N ARG A 259 13.81 21.05 42.47
CA ARG A 259 15.02 20.42 41.91
C ARG A 259 15.20 18.95 42.31
N ARG A 260 14.71 18.53 43.47
CA ARG A 260 14.77 17.13 43.93
C ARG A 260 13.83 16.22 43.13
N ASP A 261 12.69 16.76 42.69
CA ASP A 261 11.68 16.06 41.90
C ASP A 261 11.98 16.09 40.39
N GLY A 262 12.79 17.05 39.91
CA GLY A 262 13.11 17.17 38.49
C GLY A 262 13.79 15.95 37.88
N ASN A 263 14.62 15.22 38.64
CA ASN A 263 15.21 13.95 38.17
C ASN A 263 14.15 12.84 38.07
N ALA A 264 13.16 12.80 38.97
CA ALA A 264 12.08 11.83 38.92
C ALA A 264 11.18 12.08 37.70
N VAL A 265 10.84 13.35 37.44
CA VAL A 265 10.06 13.75 36.25
C VAL A 265 10.81 13.45 34.95
N LEU A 266 12.11 13.73 34.89
CA LEU A 266 12.95 13.39 33.73
C LEU A 266 12.94 11.87 33.46
N ASN A 267 13.11 11.06 34.50
CA ASN A 267 13.08 9.60 34.38
C ASN A 267 11.70 9.09 33.93
N GLU A 268 10.62 9.73 34.37
CA GLU A 268 9.26 9.38 33.95
C GLU A 268 9.03 9.69 32.46
N GLU A 269 9.43 10.87 31.99
CA GLU A 269 9.33 11.26 30.57
C GLU A 269 10.20 10.37 29.68
N LEU A 270 11.42 10.06 30.12
CA LEU A 270 12.31 9.13 29.43
C LEU A 270 11.68 7.72 29.35
N LYS A 271 11.05 7.26 30.43
CA LYS A 271 10.31 5.99 30.44
C LYS A 271 9.17 5.99 29.42
N LYS A 272 8.37 7.07 29.34
CA LYS A 272 7.31 7.21 28.31
C LYS A 272 7.87 7.15 26.89
N ILE A 273 9.00 7.82 26.64
CA ILE A 273 9.69 7.78 25.34
C ILE A 273 10.13 6.34 25.01
N PHE A 274 10.72 5.63 25.96
CA PHE A 274 11.12 4.22 25.77
C PHE A 274 9.92 3.30 25.56
N ASP A 275 8.81 3.52 26.25
CA ASP A 275 7.58 2.75 26.06
C ASP A 275 7.00 2.96 24.65
N ASP A 276 6.96 4.21 24.17
CA ASP A 276 6.53 4.52 22.80
C ASP A 276 7.51 3.99 21.74
N TYR A 277 8.82 4.00 22.01
CA TYR A 277 9.84 3.37 21.15
C TYR A 277 9.61 1.85 21.05
N ASN A 278 9.40 1.19 22.18
CA ASN A 278 9.10 -0.24 22.23
C ASN A 278 7.77 -0.57 21.55
N LYS A 279 6.79 0.33 21.59
CA LYS A 279 5.52 0.20 20.89
C LYS A 279 5.70 0.26 19.36
N LEU A 280 6.64 1.06 18.84
CA LEU A 280 6.93 1.13 17.40
C LEU A 280 7.65 -0.13 16.87
N LEU A 281 8.36 -0.86 17.73
CA LEU A 281 9.13 -2.06 17.36
C LEU A 281 8.33 -3.38 17.43
N ARG A 282 7.12 -3.36 17.99
CA ARG A 282 6.26 -4.53 18.17
C ARG A 282 5.14 -4.54 17.14
#